data_AF-A0A530ZN41-F1
#
_entry.id   AF-A0A530ZN41-F1
#
_cell.length_a   1.000
_cell.length_b   1.000
_cell.length_c   1.000
_cell.angle_alpha   90.00
_cell.angle_beta   90.00
_cell.angle_gamma   90.00
#
_symmetry.space_group_name_H-M   'P 1'
#
loop_
_entity.id
_entity.type
_entity.pdbx_description
1 polymer ?
#
loop_
_entity_poly.entity_id
_entity_poly.type
_entity_poly.pdbx_seq_one_letter_code
_entity_poly.pdbx_strand_id
1 'polypeptide(L)' 'MQNACLVFVGSLNREAPYFQGARGVGLGVYSFDEETLETRKLTETGDVDNPTFLSVTPDGSHIYA' A
#
# COMPACT_ATOMS: atom_id res chain seq x y z
N MET A 1 -20.01 -13.43 -3.56
CA MET A 1 -18.58 -13.07 -3.51
C MET A 1 -18.50 -11.92 -2.54
N GLN A 2 -17.74 -12.04 -1.45
CA GLN A 2 -17.61 -10.94 -0.47
C GLN A 2 -16.98 -9.74 -1.17
N ASN A 3 -17.57 -8.55 -1.02
CA ASN A 3 -17.11 -7.27 -1.55
C ASN A 3 -15.79 -6.86 -0.89
N ALA A 4 -14.71 -7.57 -1.18
CA ALA A 4 -13.40 -7.25 -0.66
C ALA A 4 -12.68 -6.32 -1.64
N CYS A 5 -12.44 -5.08 -1.22
CA CYS A 5 -11.60 -4.13 -1.94
C CYS A 5 -10.12 -4.42 -1.66
N LEU A 6 -9.26 -4.20 -2.66
CA LEU A 6 -7.81 -4.14 -2.44
C LEU A 6 -7.42 -2.73 -2.00
N VAL A 7 -6.60 -2.65 -0.95
CA VAL A 7 -6.03 -1.39 -0.46
C VAL A 7 -4.51 -1.47 -0.57
N PHE A 8 -3.94 -0.50 -1.27
CA PHE A 8 -2.49 -0.37 -1.45
C PHE A 8 -2.00 0.81 -0.62
N VAL A 9 -1.01 0.57 0.23
CA VAL A 9 -0.45 1.58 1.13
C VAL A 9 1.03 1.71 0.85
N GLY A 10 1.39 2.84 0.26
CA GLY A 10 2.76 3.25 0.07
C GLY A 10 3.30 3.93 1.34
N SER A 11 4.57 3.68 1.67
CA SER A 11 5.18 4.14 2.93
C SER A 11 6.67 4.44 2.78
N LEU A 12 7.18 5.35 3.61
CA LEU A 12 8.61 5.64 3.71
C LEU A 12 9.34 4.46 4.35
N ASN A 13 10.13 3.73 3.56
CA ASN A 13 10.88 2.53 3.97
C ASN A 13 12.41 2.71 3.90
N ARG A 14 12.87 3.86 3.40
CA ARG A 14 14.27 4.26 3.41
C ARG A 14 14.43 5.66 3.98
N GLU A 15 15.54 5.89 4.68
CA GLU A 15 15.83 7.19 5.27
C GLU A 15 15.76 8.32 4.24
N ALA A 16 15.05 9.39 4.60
CA ALA A 16 14.90 10.59 3.81
C ALA A 16 15.10 11.81 4.71
N PRO A 17 15.65 12.92 4.18
CA PRO A 17 15.73 14.17 4.93
C PRO A 17 14.38 14.57 5.51
N TYR A 18 14.40 15.20 6.69
CA TYR A 18 13.21 15.74 7.38
C TYR A 18 12.25 14.71 8.01
N PHE A 19 12.46 13.41 7.82
CA PHE A 19 11.71 12.36 8.50
C PHE A 19 12.46 11.83 9.72
N GLN A 20 11.75 11.63 10.83
CA GLN A 20 12.33 11.10 12.06
C GLN A 20 12.68 9.60 11.95
N GLY A 21 12.18 8.90 10.92
CA GLY A 21 12.54 7.52 10.63
C GLY A 21 11.74 6.94 9.46
N ALA A 22 12.27 5.89 8.85
CA ALA A 22 11.64 5.15 7.78
C ALA A 22 11.28 3.75 8.28
N ARG A 23 10.06 3.62 8.82
CA ARG A 23 9.55 2.37 9.43
C ARG A 23 8.44 1.73 8.59
N GLY A 24 8.21 2.28 7.39
CA GLY A 24 7.32 1.70 6.41
C GLY A 24 7.90 0.43 5.81
N VAL A 25 7.03 -0.36 5.20
CA VAL A 25 7.39 -1.64 4.56
C VAL A 25 7.68 -1.48 3.07
N GLY A 26 7.51 -0.27 2.54
CA GLY A 26 7.51 0.04 1.11
C GLY A 26 6.07 0.06 0.65
N LEU A 27 5.65 -0.97 -0.09
CA LEU A 27 4.28 -1.15 -0.55
C LEU A 27 3.60 -2.29 0.21
N GLY A 28 2.57 -1.98 0.99
CA GLY A 28 1.69 -2.95 1.64
C GLY A 28 0.39 -3.15 0.85
N VAL A 29 -0.10 -4.39 0.80
CA VAL A 29 -1.37 -4.76 0.17
C VAL A 29 -2.30 -5.39 1.19
N TYR A 30 -3.54 -4.92 1.26
CA TYR A 30 -4.55 -5.37 2.21
C TYR A 30 -5.86 -5.70 1.48
N SER A 31 -6.66 -6.60 2.05
CA SER A 31 -8.09 -6.69 1.78
C SER A 31 -8.84 -5.82 2.78
N PHE A 32 -9.84 -5.09 2.29
CA PHE A 32 -10.82 -4.37 3.10
C PHE A 32 -12.21 -4.94 2.84
N ASP A 33 -12.88 -5.39 3.90
CA ASP A 33 -14.27 -5.85 3.86
C ASP A 33 -15.18 -4.65 4.15
N GLU A 34 -15.97 -4.24 3.15
CA GLU A 34 -16.83 -3.04 3.26
C GLU A 34 -18.04 -3.23 4.18
N GLU A 35 -18.42 -4.48 4.51
CA GLU A 35 -19.55 -4.78 5.39
C GLU A 35 -19.11 -4.78 6.86
N THR A 36 -17.99 -5.44 7.16
CA THR A 36 -17.48 -5.58 8.54
C THR A 36 -16.50 -4.47 8.93
N LEU A 37 -16.01 -3.71 7.96
CA LEU A 37 -14.94 -2.71 8.10
C LEU A 37 -13.59 -3.28 8.54
N GLU A 38 -13.41 -4.60 8.43
CA GLU A 38 -12.16 -5.27 8.76
C GLU A 38 -11.12 -5.08 7.66
N THR A 39 -9.85 -4.96 8.07
CA THR A 39 -8.70 -4.99 7.16
C THR A 39 -7.81 -6.18 7.48
N ARG A 40 -7.26 -6.80 6.44
CA ARG A 40 -6.29 -7.88 6.58
C ARG A 40 -5.14 -7.67 5.60
N LYS A 41 -3.91 -7.75 6.10
CA LYS A 41 -2.70 -7.73 5.26
C LYS A 41 -2.65 -8.99 4.39
N LEU A 42 -2.45 -8.80 3.09
CA LEU A 42 -2.33 -9.86 2.10
C LEU A 42 -0.86 -10.14 1.78
N THR A 43 -0.10 -9.08 1.48
CA THR A 43 1.32 -9.16 1.13
C THR A 43 2.00 -7.80 1.27
N GLU A 44 3.32 -7.75 1.09
CA GLU A 44 4.11 -6.53 1.02
C GLU A 44 5.38 -6.71 0.17
N THR A 45 5.96 -5.61 -0.29
CA THR A 45 7.32 -5.58 -0.86
C THR A 45 8.05 -4.30 -0.43
N GLY A 46 9.34 -4.46 -0.10
CA GLY A 46 10.28 -3.39 0.16
C GLY A 46 11.15 -3.01 -1.04
N ASP A 47 10.89 -3.57 -2.22
CA ASP A 47 11.74 -3.40 -3.42
C ASP A 47 11.56 -2.02 -4.09
N VAL A 48 10.58 -1.24 -3.64
CA VAL A 48 10.34 0.14 -4.08
C VAL A 48 10.73 1.09 -2.96
N ASP A 49 11.64 2.01 -3.25
CA ASP A 49 12.11 3.02 -2.31
C ASP A 49 11.09 4.15 -2.15
N ASN A 50 10.63 4.38 -0.92
CA ASN A 50 9.79 5.50 -0.51
C ASN A 50 8.57 5.78 -1.40
N PRO A 51 7.72 4.76 -1.71
CA PRO A 51 6.50 4.94 -2.52
C PRO A 51 5.45 5.76 -1.74
N THR A 52 5.61 7.08 -1.69
CA THR A 52 4.76 7.98 -0.87
C THR A 52 3.56 8.54 -1.62
N PHE A 53 3.47 8.26 -2.91
CA PHE A 53 2.35 8.59 -3.76
C PHE A 53 2.10 7.42 -4.71
N LEU A 54 0.83 7.10 -4.97
CA LEU A 54 0.45 6.00 -5.86
C LEU A 54 -0.55 6.52 -6.89
N SER A 55 -0.48 5.99 -8.11
CA SER A 55 -1.53 6.13 -9.12
C SER A 55 -1.91 4.76 -9.68
N VAL A 56 -3.15 4.62 -10.14
CA VAL A 56 -3.70 3.35 -10.63
C VAL A 56 -4.26 3.53 -12.03
N THR A 57 -4.11 2.51 -12.88
CA THR A 57 -4.74 2.52 -14.20
C THR A 57 -6.27 2.45 -14.08
N PRO A 58 -7.04 3.00 -15.04
CA PRO A 58 -8.50 3.01 -14.97
C PRO A 58 -9.15 1.61 -14.89
N ASP A 59 -8.47 0.59 -15.41
CA ASP A 59 -8.89 -0.81 -15.38
C ASP A 59 -8.45 -1.55 -14.11
N GLY A 60 -7.70 -0.89 -13.22
CA GLY A 60 -7.21 -1.46 -11.95
C GLY A 60 -6.11 -2.50 -12.11
N SER A 61 -5.54 -2.68 -13.31
CA SER A 61 -4.54 -3.74 -13.57
C SER A 61 -3.12 -3.38 -13.14
N HIS A 62 -2.78 -2.09 -13.03
CA HIS A 62 -1.44 -1.62 -12.68
C HIS A 62 -1.47 -0.45 -11.69
N ILE A 63 -0.42 -0.39 -10.88
CA ILE A 63 -0.13 0.71 -9.95
C ILE A 63 1.26 1.25 -10.24
N TYR A 64 1.41 2.56 -10.19
CA TYR A 64 2.68 3.28 -10.30
C TYR A 64 2.99 4.00 -9.00
N ALA A 65 4.25 3.93 -8.59
CA ALA A 65 4.78 4.41 -7.31
C ALA A 65 6.08 5.20 -7.51
#